data_AF-A0A0G1Y7T3-F1
#
_entry.id   AF-A0A0G1Y7T3-F1
#
_cell.length_a   1.000
_cell.length_b   1.000
_cell.length_c   1.000
_cell.angle_alpha   90.00
_cell.angle_beta   90.00
_cell.angle_gamma   90.00
#
_symmetry.space_group_name_H-M   'P 1'
#
loop_
_entity.id
_entity.type
_entity.pdbx_description
1 polymer ?
#
loop_
_entity_poly.entity_id
_entity_poly.type
_entity_poly.pdbx_seq_one_letter_code
_entity_poly.pdbx_strand_id
1 'polypeptide(L)'
;MPEENLFYHPEAAPPNALVPQFGSQGEKREYLDHLFGGHEPVEGAGKLIMPGMASGCAVDVTTKEYVAEMARLGIMGTWAGSAPGWRILLEDLFHEPPARRKELFSESNGRAVEEAAAFFHERCEHSIRGVNSMQILGDFDHTVDCIIQSGSFDFLAAGAGLAKNFPERFAQPDAAHMYYIPIVSTATTVKLFERFIAKKEGNRRPGAYYFEWESAGGHLGPYEPDKTIEQVIAEIRKLAPTTPIILAGGIGYRDQIRMAQEVANGWAFATRGILSQPHSGLPRDVVENVYLNSALGIGVDKRSPTGFSSRRVLTPIPEYTPAMIQEAVDNCVGCLRTGKCKFLQGAARRKAGEQVDAGPDEIPYCIARELARMRAGIMRVQGVYDGLYFTGDQLRDFRGDTELHGEEGQRTVPTQEQAVWYMLTHDSRKPTA
;
A
#
# COMPACT_ATOMS: atom_id res chain seq x y z
N MET A 1 -13.50 34.95 -6.92
CA MET A 1 -14.00 34.04 -5.87
C MET A 1 -13.47 32.67 -6.24
N PRO A 2 -12.80 31.91 -5.36
CA PRO A 2 -12.50 30.53 -5.72
C PRO A 2 -13.84 29.85 -5.93
N GLU A 3 -14.00 29.18 -7.07
CA GLU A 3 -15.19 28.37 -7.36
C GLU A 3 -15.47 27.52 -6.12
N GLU A 4 -16.69 27.60 -5.58
CA GLU A 4 -17.12 26.69 -4.54
C GLU A 4 -16.78 25.29 -5.01
N ASN A 5 -15.97 24.59 -4.22
CA ASN A 5 -15.44 23.29 -4.60
C ASN A 5 -16.63 22.33 -4.67
N LEU A 6 -17.16 22.09 -5.87
CA LEU A 6 -18.47 21.45 -6.08
C LEU A 6 -18.53 20.02 -5.51
N PHE A 7 -17.39 19.41 -5.18
CA PHE A 7 -17.29 18.02 -4.80
C PHE A 7 -16.85 17.78 -3.34
N TYR A 8 -16.04 18.61 -2.69
CA TYR A 8 -15.68 18.37 -1.29
C TYR A 8 -16.69 18.93 -0.28
N HIS A 9 -17.60 18.05 0.17
CA HIS A 9 -18.61 18.31 1.20
C HIS A 9 -18.31 17.48 2.45
N PRO A 10 -17.43 17.94 3.37
CA PRO A 10 -17.04 17.17 4.56
C PRO A 10 -18.23 16.81 5.47
N GLU A 11 -19.31 17.58 5.44
CA GLU A 11 -20.57 17.33 6.12
C GLU A 11 -21.32 16.09 5.59
N ALA A 12 -21.03 15.64 4.37
CA ALA A 12 -21.62 14.43 3.80
C ALA A 12 -20.89 13.14 4.24
N ALA A 13 -19.72 13.27 4.87
CA ALA A 13 -18.94 12.13 5.34
C ALA A 13 -19.63 11.41 6.51
N PRO A 14 -19.47 10.09 6.66
CA PRO A 14 -19.89 9.39 7.87
C PRO A 14 -19.22 10.02 9.11
N PRO A 15 -19.88 10.01 10.29
CA PRO A 15 -19.31 10.55 11.51
C PRO A 15 -17.90 9.99 11.78
N ASN A 16 -16.97 10.86 12.17
CA ASN A 16 -15.56 10.53 12.45
C ASN A 16 -14.81 9.87 11.27
N ALA A 17 -15.31 9.97 10.03
CA ALA A 17 -14.61 9.43 8.87
C ALA A 17 -13.42 10.30 8.42
N LEU A 18 -13.36 11.56 8.86
CA LEU A 18 -12.33 12.52 8.47
C LEU A 18 -11.47 12.96 9.67
N VAL A 19 -10.19 13.17 9.40
CA VAL A 19 -9.20 13.73 10.33
C VAL A 19 -9.50 15.24 10.51
N PRO A 20 -9.54 15.74 11.76
CA PRO A 20 -9.65 17.19 11.99
C PRO A 20 -8.38 17.93 11.52
N GLN A 21 -8.51 19.23 11.30
CA GLN A 21 -7.34 20.08 11.02
C GLN A 21 -6.66 20.45 12.35
N PHE A 22 -5.33 20.41 12.37
CA PHE A 22 -4.53 20.71 13.56
C PHE A 22 -3.81 22.04 13.42
N GLY A 23 -3.89 22.89 14.45
CA GLY A 23 -3.17 24.15 14.54
C GLY A 23 -1.74 24.00 15.03
N SER A 24 -1.38 22.85 15.62
CA SER A 24 -0.04 22.59 16.15
C SER A 24 0.36 21.11 16.14
N GLN A 25 1.67 20.84 16.27
CA GLN A 25 2.19 19.48 16.48
C GLN A 25 1.64 18.82 17.76
N GLY A 26 1.37 19.61 18.80
CA GLY A 26 0.82 19.11 20.07
C GLY A 26 -0.59 18.55 19.92
N GLU A 27 -1.47 19.28 19.24
CA GLU A 27 -2.83 18.84 18.92
C GLU A 27 -2.83 17.57 18.06
N LYS A 28 -1.97 17.53 17.02
CA LYS A 28 -1.80 16.32 16.21
C LYS A 28 -1.34 15.15 17.08
N ARG A 29 -0.39 15.38 18.01
CA ARG A 29 0.12 14.32 18.87
C ARG A 29 -0.95 13.75 19.80
N GLU A 30 -1.73 14.61 20.44
CA GLU A 30 -2.84 14.19 21.30
C GLU A 30 -3.85 13.35 20.51
N TYR A 31 -4.17 13.76 19.28
CA TYR A 31 -5.06 13.00 18.42
C TYR A 31 -4.48 11.64 17.99
N LEU A 32 -3.19 11.59 17.64
CA LEU A 32 -2.51 10.32 17.33
C LEU A 32 -2.46 9.38 18.52
N ASP A 33 -2.20 9.90 19.72
CA ASP A 33 -2.21 9.11 20.95
C ASP A 33 -3.63 8.61 21.28
N HIS A 34 -4.66 9.41 20.99
CA HIS A 34 -6.04 8.95 21.03
C HIS A 34 -6.33 7.86 19.98
N LEU A 35 -5.77 7.92 18.77
CA LEU A 35 -6.04 6.89 17.76
C LEU A 35 -5.26 5.59 18.02
N PHE A 36 -3.98 5.70 18.37
CA PHE A 36 -3.00 4.62 18.32
C PHE A 36 -2.33 4.29 19.66
N GLY A 37 -2.61 5.03 20.73
CA GLY A 37 -2.01 4.83 22.06
C GLY A 37 -2.44 3.54 22.77
N GLY A 38 -3.46 2.84 22.23
CA GLY A 38 -4.09 1.69 22.86
C GLY A 38 -5.24 2.12 23.78
N HIS A 39 -6.34 1.37 23.73
CA HIS A 39 -7.56 1.70 24.47
C HIS A 39 -7.86 0.59 25.46
N GLU A 40 -7.76 0.88 26.76
CA GLU A 40 -8.47 0.05 27.72
C GLU A 40 -9.98 0.21 27.47
N PRO A 41 -10.78 -0.86 27.47
CA PRO A 41 -12.22 -0.75 27.32
C PRO A 41 -12.77 0.04 28.50
N VAL A 42 -13.06 1.33 28.31
CA VAL A 42 -13.72 2.15 29.33
C VAL A 42 -15.22 1.87 29.24
N GLU A 43 -15.78 1.33 30.31
CA GLU A 43 -17.21 1.07 30.40
C GLU A 43 -18.00 2.37 30.18
N GLY A 44 -18.92 2.37 29.20
CA GLY A 44 -19.70 3.55 28.82
C GLY A 44 -19.03 4.50 27.82
N ALA A 45 -17.74 4.34 27.52
CA ALA A 45 -17.13 5.02 26.38
C ALA A 45 -17.63 4.37 25.09
N GLY A 46 -18.08 5.19 24.14
CA GLY A 46 -18.42 4.72 22.81
C GLY A 46 -17.22 4.01 22.14
N LYS A 47 -17.52 3.17 21.16
CA LYS A 47 -16.48 2.52 20.34
C LYS A 47 -15.59 3.56 19.66
N LEU A 48 -14.27 3.40 19.73
CA LEU A 48 -13.34 4.20 18.92
C LEU A 48 -13.65 4.01 17.43
N ILE A 49 -13.94 5.11 16.75
CA ILE A 49 -14.06 5.20 15.29
C ILE A 49 -12.88 6.01 14.78
N MET A 50 -12.10 5.41 13.88
CA MET A 50 -10.93 6.03 13.27
C MET A 50 -11.28 6.64 11.91
N PRO A 51 -10.59 7.72 11.51
CA PRO A 51 -10.77 8.32 10.19
C PRO A 51 -10.23 7.41 9.08
N GLY A 52 -10.56 7.76 7.84
CA GLY A 52 -10.13 7.01 6.65
C GLY A 52 -8.62 7.06 6.44
N MET A 53 -8.09 5.97 5.89
CA MET A 53 -6.70 5.85 5.49
C MET A 53 -6.59 5.52 4.00
N ALA A 54 -5.83 6.33 3.26
CA ALA A 54 -5.40 5.99 1.92
C ALA A 54 -4.11 5.16 2.00
N SER A 55 -4.16 3.91 1.55
CA SER A 55 -3.09 2.92 1.71
C SER A 55 -1.93 3.17 0.76
N GLY A 56 -0.69 2.90 1.21
CA GLY A 56 0.48 3.04 0.35
C GLY A 56 0.48 1.97 -0.74
N CYS A 57 0.72 2.36 -1.99
CA CYS A 57 0.60 1.45 -3.14
C CYS A 57 1.87 1.39 -3.98
N ALA A 58 2.25 0.17 -4.37
CA ALA A 58 3.33 -0.13 -5.31
C ALA A 58 4.62 0.68 -5.07
N VAL A 59 5.34 1.02 -6.13
CA VAL A 59 6.57 1.81 -6.09
C VAL A 59 6.21 3.25 -6.48
N ASP A 60 6.20 4.15 -5.50
CA ASP A 60 5.90 5.59 -5.66
C ASP A 60 4.57 5.90 -6.39
N VAL A 61 3.56 5.02 -6.31
CA VAL A 61 2.21 5.30 -6.85
C VAL A 61 1.41 6.19 -5.91
N THR A 62 1.60 6.03 -4.60
CA THR A 62 1.15 6.99 -3.59
C THR A 62 2.33 7.87 -3.22
N THR A 63 2.45 9.00 -3.92
CA THR A 63 3.58 9.95 -3.81
C THR A 63 3.45 10.82 -2.55
N LYS A 64 4.45 11.66 -2.29
CA LYS A 64 4.38 12.67 -1.21
C LYS A 64 3.27 13.71 -1.47
N GLU A 65 3.06 14.09 -2.73
CA GLU A 65 1.95 14.96 -3.14
C GLU A 65 0.59 14.29 -2.91
N TYR A 66 0.47 12.98 -3.18
CA TYR A 66 -0.74 12.21 -2.86
C TYR A 66 -1.05 12.25 -1.37
N VAL A 67 -0.04 12.09 -0.51
CA VAL A 67 -0.21 12.13 0.94
C VAL A 67 -0.69 13.50 1.40
N ALA A 68 -0.09 14.59 0.89
CA ALA A 68 -0.52 15.94 1.24
C ALA A 68 -1.96 16.23 0.77
N GLU A 69 -2.34 15.74 -0.41
CA GLU A 69 -3.71 15.92 -0.90
C GLU A 69 -4.73 15.11 -0.09
N MET A 70 -4.42 13.87 0.26
CA MET A 70 -5.29 13.08 1.15
C MET A 70 -5.45 13.78 2.50
N ALA A 71 -4.37 14.33 3.05
CA ALA A 71 -4.42 15.08 4.30
C ALA A 71 -5.31 16.34 4.20
N ARG A 72 -5.25 17.07 3.08
CA ARG A 72 -6.14 18.21 2.80
C ARG A 72 -7.62 17.78 2.80
N LEU A 73 -7.90 16.60 2.27
CA LEU A 73 -9.23 15.97 2.21
C LEU A 73 -9.64 15.28 3.52
N GLY A 74 -8.89 15.44 4.62
CA GLY A 74 -9.20 14.82 5.90
C GLY A 74 -8.98 13.30 5.92
N ILE A 75 -8.17 12.75 5.03
CA ILE A 75 -7.82 11.32 4.97
C ILE A 75 -6.35 11.14 5.37
N MET A 76 -6.04 10.14 6.19
CA MET A 76 -4.65 9.80 6.51
C MET A 76 -3.97 9.24 5.25
N GLY A 77 -3.05 10.00 4.66
CA GLY A 77 -2.29 9.58 3.49
C GLY A 77 -1.10 8.70 3.87
N THR A 78 -0.88 7.61 3.11
CA THR A 78 0.29 6.72 3.30
C THR A 78 1.20 6.75 2.08
N TRP A 79 2.46 7.17 2.26
CA TRP A 79 3.46 7.20 1.21
C TRP A 79 3.98 5.79 0.89
N ALA A 80 4.32 5.53 -0.38
CA ALA A 80 4.91 4.26 -0.80
C ALA A 80 6.41 4.18 -0.48
N GLY A 81 6.74 3.75 0.74
CA GLY A 81 8.11 3.52 1.23
C GLY A 81 8.70 2.16 0.83
N SER A 82 8.14 1.48 -0.18
CA SER A 82 8.71 0.27 -0.77
C SER A 82 9.49 0.64 -2.02
N ALA A 83 10.82 0.68 -1.91
CA ALA A 83 11.74 1.20 -2.94
C ALA A 83 11.50 2.69 -3.27
N PRO A 84 11.49 3.61 -2.28
CA PRO A 84 11.20 5.03 -2.53
C PRO A 84 12.21 5.70 -3.49
N GLY A 85 13.45 5.22 -3.55
CA GLY A 85 14.50 5.66 -4.49
C GLY A 85 14.36 5.06 -5.89
N TRP A 86 13.14 4.78 -6.35
CA TRP A 86 12.86 3.90 -7.48
C TRP A 86 13.49 4.27 -8.83
N ARG A 87 13.86 5.54 -9.05
CA ARG A 87 14.41 5.99 -10.33
C ARG A 87 15.69 5.26 -10.71
N ILE A 88 16.48 4.87 -9.71
CA ILE A 88 17.69 4.07 -9.92
C ILE A 88 17.39 2.70 -10.57
N LEU A 89 16.18 2.18 -10.41
CA LEU A 89 15.75 0.92 -11.03
C LEU A 89 15.59 1.02 -12.55
N LEU A 90 15.67 2.22 -13.11
CA LEU A 90 15.65 2.49 -14.55
C LEU A 90 17.06 2.76 -15.12
N GLU A 91 18.08 2.81 -14.28
CA GLU A 91 19.46 3.08 -14.72
C GLU A 91 20.15 1.81 -15.21
N ASP A 92 21.10 1.99 -16.13
CA ASP A 92 21.97 0.93 -16.62
C ASP A 92 23.14 0.71 -15.65
N LEU A 93 22.92 -0.13 -14.65
CA LEU A 93 23.87 -0.47 -13.58
C LEU A 93 24.80 -1.66 -13.93
N PHE A 94 24.76 -2.20 -15.15
CA PHE A 94 25.52 -3.40 -15.53
C PHE A 94 27.04 -3.24 -15.37
N HIS A 95 27.55 -2.01 -15.44
CA HIS A 95 28.97 -1.68 -15.26
C HIS A 95 29.41 -1.70 -13.79
N GLU A 96 28.47 -1.54 -12.85
CA GLU A 96 28.74 -1.58 -11.41
C GLU A 96 28.80 -3.03 -10.90
N PRO A 97 29.65 -3.36 -9.92
CA PRO A 97 29.60 -4.66 -9.27
C PRO A 97 28.32 -4.81 -8.43
N PRO A 98 27.76 -6.02 -8.24
CA PRO A 98 26.50 -6.24 -7.52
C PRO A 98 26.42 -5.61 -6.11
N ALA A 99 27.54 -5.57 -5.38
CA ALA A 99 27.61 -4.91 -4.08
C ALA A 99 27.35 -3.40 -4.18
N ARG A 100 27.95 -2.73 -5.17
CA ARG A 100 27.77 -1.29 -5.38
C ARG A 100 26.36 -0.94 -5.83
N ARG A 101 25.73 -1.77 -6.67
CA ARG A 101 24.31 -1.59 -7.08
C ARG A 101 23.37 -1.59 -5.88
N LYS A 102 23.62 -2.48 -4.91
CA LYS A 102 22.84 -2.53 -3.67
C LYS A 102 23.05 -1.28 -2.81
N GLU A 103 24.29 -0.81 -2.67
CA GLU A 103 24.59 0.45 -1.97
C GLU A 103 23.92 1.64 -2.64
N LEU A 104 24.03 1.79 -3.95
CA LEU A 104 23.39 2.89 -4.69
C LEU A 104 21.86 2.89 -4.52
N PHE A 105 21.24 1.70 -4.49
CA PHE A 105 19.80 1.56 -4.22
C PHE A 105 19.44 1.99 -2.80
N SER A 106 20.25 1.58 -1.81
CA SER A 106 20.11 1.98 -0.41
C SER A 106 20.26 3.50 -0.22
N GLU A 107 21.32 4.09 -0.79
CA GLU A 107 21.55 5.53 -0.83
C GLU A 107 20.38 6.29 -1.49
N SER A 108 19.84 5.74 -2.58
CA SER A 108 18.68 6.35 -3.28
C SER A 108 17.41 6.29 -2.44
N ASN A 109 17.20 5.23 -1.67
CA ASN A 109 16.07 5.16 -0.73
C ASN A 109 16.21 6.21 0.38
N GLY A 110 17.40 6.35 0.97
CA GLY A 110 17.68 7.38 1.97
C GLY A 110 17.39 8.80 1.47
N ARG A 111 17.92 9.15 0.29
CA ARG A 111 17.65 10.46 -0.35
C ARG A 111 16.16 10.71 -0.57
N ALA A 112 15.42 9.70 -1.05
CA ALA A 112 13.99 9.84 -1.28
C ALA A 112 13.19 10.07 0.03
N VAL A 113 13.62 9.47 1.14
CA VAL A 113 13.03 9.73 2.46
C VAL A 113 13.30 11.17 2.90
N GLU A 114 14.52 11.67 2.74
CA GLU A 114 14.89 13.06 3.04
C GLU A 114 14.06 14.06 2.21
N GLU A 115 13.91 13.80 0.90
CA GLU A 115 13.09 14.62 0.00
C GLU A 115 11.59 14.62 0.39
N ALA A 116 11.06 13.48 0.84
CA ALA A 116 9.68 13.39 1.31
C ALA A 116 9.50 14.14 2.64
N ALA A 117 10.44 14.00 3.57
CA ALA A 117 10.46 14.71 4.84
C ALA A 117 10.46 16.23 4.65
N ALA A 118 11.36 16.75 3.80
CA ALA A 118 11.41 18.17 3.47
C ALA A 118 10.09 18.68 2.87
N PHE A 119 9.51 17.92 1.94
CA PHE A 119 8.22 18.25 1.34
C PHE A 119 7.09 18.29 2.39
N PHE A 120 7.02 17.31 3.28
CA PHE A 120 5.97 17.27 4.31
C PHE A 120 6.11 18.39 5.33
N HIS A 121 7.34 18.76 5.69
CA HIS A 121 7.59 19.92 6.53
C HIS A 121 7.06 21.21 5.87
N GLU A 122 7.30 21.39 4.57
CA GLU A 122 6.85 22.58 3.84
C GLU A 122 5.33 22.61 3.59
N ARG A 123 4.72 21.46 3.24
CA ARG A 123 3.37 21.43 2.66
C ARG A 123 2.26 21.00 3.59
N CYS A 124 2.55 20.17 4.59
CA CYS A 124 1.53 19.57 5.45
C CYS A 124 2.11 19.19 6.82
N GLU A 125 2.79 20.14 7.47
CA GLU A 125 3.59 19.89 8.68
C GLU A 125 2.74 19.33 9.83
N HIS A 126 1.51 19.81 9.96
CA HIS A 126 0.58 19.43 11.02
C HIS A 126 -0.38 18.31 10.62
N SER A 127 -0.25 17.74 9.42
CA SER A 127 -1.08 16.62 8.99
C SER A 127 -0.54 15.27 9.47
N ILE A 128 -1.43 14.28 9.58
CA ILE A 128 -1.05 12.88 9.84
C ILE A 128 -0.49 12.27 8.55
N ARG A 129 0.74 11.74 8.61
CA ARG A 129 1.46 11.18 7.47
C ARG A 129 1.91 9.76 7.77
N GLY A 130 1.45 8.84 6.95
CA GLY A 130 1.84 7.44 6.99
C GLY A 130 2.93 7.10 5.98
N VAL A 131 3.58 5.97 6.21
CA VAL A 131 4.41 5.30 5.20
C VAL A 131 4.16 3.78 5.22
N ASN A 132 4.14 3.17 4.05
CA ASN A 132 4.07 1.72 3.88
C ASN A 132 5.45 1.19 3.48
N SER A 133 5.94 0.14 4.15
CA SER A 133 7.08 -0.63 3.62
C SER A 133 6.89 -2.14 3.71
N MET A 134 7.46 -2.87 2.75
CA MET A 134 7.38 -4.33 2.69
C MET A 134 8.57 -5.00 3.40
N GLN A 135 8.30 -5.87 4.37
CA GLN A 135 9.35 -6.50 5.19
C GLN A 135 10.30 -7.41 4.39
N ILE A 136 9.84 -7.95 3.26
CA ILE A 136 10.63 -8.82 2.37
C ILE A 136 11.74 -8.06 1.61
N LEU A 137 11.73 -6.73 1.61
CA LEU A 137 12.75 -5.94 0.93
C LEU A 137 14.13 -6.13 1.59
N GLY A 138 15.17 -6.17 0.76
CA GLY A 138 16.55 -6.35 1.19
C GLY A 138 17.10 -5.17 1.99
N ASP A 139 16.57 -3.98 1.74
CA ASP A 139 16.96 -2.69 2.35
C ASP A 139 15.94 -2.19 3.40
N PHE A 140 14.99 -3.06 3.79
CA PHE A 140 13.88 -2.70 4.68
C PHE A 140 14.34 -2.03 5.98
N ASP A 141 15.30 -2.64 6.68
CA ASP A 141 15.73 -2.17 8.00
C ASP A 141 16.41 -0.79 7.89
N HIS A 142 17.26 -0.58 6.87
CA HIS A 142 17.89 0.72 6.61
C HIS A 142 16.85 1.80 6.25
N THR A 143 15.93 1.49 5.33
CA THR A 143 14.87 2.43 4.93
C THR A 143 13.98 2.80 6.14
N VAL A 144 13.64 1.84 7.00
CA VAL A 144 12.88 2.10 8.25
C VAL A 144 13.66 3.03 9.18
N ASP A 145 14.97 2.83 9.34
CA ASP A 145 15.79 3.71 10.18
C ASP A 145 15.87 5.14 9.60
N CYS A 146 16.02 5.30 8.27
CA CYS A 146 15.94 6.62 7.63
C CYS A 146 14.59 7.30 7.88
N ILE A 147 13.48 6.55 7.77
CA ILE A 147 12.13 7.07 8.03
C ILE A 147 12.00 7.56 9.48
N ILE A 148 12.46 6.77 10.46
CA ILE A 148 12.43 7.12 11.88
C ILE A 148 13.28 8.38 12.12
N GLN A 149 14.51 8.40 11.59
CA GLN A 149 15.44 9.53 11.75
C GLN A 149 14.92 10.83 11.14
N SER A 150 14.08 10.75 10.10
CA SER A 150 13.48 11.92 9.46
C SER A 150 12.50 12.70 10.36
N GLY A 151 11.94 12.05 11.38
CA GLY A 151 10.93 12.64 12.28
C GLY A 151 9.63 13.09 11.60
N SER A 152 9.44 12.78 10.31
CA SER A 152 8.39 13.39 9.48
C SER A 152 7.16 12.51 9.29
N PHE A 153 7.22 11.25 9.73
CA PHE A 153 6.14 10.28 9.59
C PHE A 153 5.57 9.92 10.95
N ASP A 154 4.24 9.80 11.02
CA ASP A 154 3.52 9.55 12.27
C ASP A 154 3.26 8.05 12.49
N PHE A 155 3.15 7.27 11.40
CA PHE A 155 3.03 5.81 11.48
C PHE A 155 3.67 5.07 10.30
N LEU A 156 4.09 3.82 10.54
CA LEU A 156 4.62 2.90 9.53
C LEU A 156 3.73 1.66 9.44
N ALA A 157 3.08 1.47 8.29
CA ALA A 157 2.40 0.24 7.96
C ALA A 157 3.38 -0.76 7.32
N ALA A 158 3.47 -1.99 7.85
CA ALA A 158 4.39 -3.00 7.30
C ALA A 158 3.67 -4.28 6.87
N GLY A 159 3.87 -4.67 5.62
CA GLY A 159 3.27 -5.86 5.02
C GLY A 159 4.26 -6.78 4.31
N ALA A 160 3.72 -7.74 3.55
CA ALA A 160 4.48 -8.73 2.76
C ALA A 160 5.62 -9.41 3.53
N GLY A 161 5.32 -9.84 4.75
CA GLY A 161 6.27 -10.45 5.68
C GLY A 161 5.85 -10.18 7.12
N LEU A 162 6.68 -10.63 8.07
CA LEU A 162 6.39 -10.48 9.49
C LEU A 162 7.52 -9.72 10.16
N ALA A 163 7.27 -8.46 10.51
CA ALA A 163 8.24 -7.56 11.13
C ALA A 163 8.43 -7.88 12.63
N LYS A 164 9.01 -9.05 12.93
CA LYS A 164 9.09 -9.61 14.30
C LYS A 164 9.87 -8.72 15.28
N ASN A 165 10.75 -7.87 14.78
CA ASN A 165 11.59 -6.95 15.54
C ASN A 165 10.89 -5.61 15.84
N PHE A 166 9.76 -5.30 15.21
CA PHE A 166 9.08 -4.01 15.41
C PHE A 166 8.69 -3.70 16.86
N PRO A 167 8.17 -4.65 17.66
CA PRO A 167 7.85 -4.37 19.06
C PRO A 167 9.05 -3.84 19.86
N GLU A 168 10.25 -4.35 19.58
CA GLU A 168 11.49 -3.92 20.23
C GLU A 168 12.05 -2.63 19.60
N ARG A 169 12.04 -2.54 18.27
CA ARG A 169 12.57 -1.38 17.53
C ARG A 169 11.80 -0.10 17.83
N PHE A 170 10.47 -0.17 17.88
CA PHE A 170 9.59 0.98 18.15
C PHE A 170 9.42 1.30 19.64
N ALA A 171 10.00 0.48 20.53
CA ALA A 171 10.16 0.81 21.94
C ALA A 171 11.39 1.69 22.21
N GLN A 172 12.30 1.83 21.23
CA GLN A 172 13.49 2.67 21.37
C GLN A 172 13.10 4.16 21.39
N PRO A 173 13.84 5.01 22.15
CA PRO A 173 13.50 6.43 22.30
C PRO A 173 13.45 7.22 20.98
N ASP A 174 14.33 6.89 20.03
CA ASP A 174 14.38 7.54 18.71
C ASP A 174 13.11 7.29 17.89
N ALA A 175 12.43 6.15 18.10
CA ALA A 175 11.19 5.78 17.43
C ALA A 175 9.91 6.12 18.22
N ALA A 176 10.01 6.72 19.41
CA ALA A 176 8.86 7.00 20.28
C ALA A 176 7.83 7.97 19.63
N HIS A 177 8.30 8.81 18.71
CA HIS A 177 7.45 9.74 17.97
C HIS A 177 6.54 9.03 16.95
N MET A 178 6.84 7.80 16.57
CA MET A 178 6.19 7.10 15.46
C MET A 178 5.43 5.86 15.93
N TYR A 179 4.29 5.54 15.32
CA TYR A 179 3.55 4.30 15.54
C TYR A 179 3.91 3.25 14.50
N TYR A 180 3.77 1.96 14.84
CA TYR A 180 3.86 0.89 13.85
C TYR A 180 2.52 0.15 13.72
N ILE A 181 2.18 -0.22 12.50
CA ILE A 181 0.91 -0.83 12.13
C ILE A 181 1.21 -2.09 11.29
N PRO A 182 1.17 -3.29 11.89
CA PRO A 182 1.32 -4.51 11.12
C PRO A 182 0.14 -4.71 10.16
N ILE A 183 0.44 -4.98 8.89
CA ILE A 183 -0.54 -5.45 7.91
C ILE A 183 -0.71 -6.96 8.10
N VAL A 184 -1.95 -7.38 8.36
CA VAL A 184 -2.32 -8.76 8.69
C VAL A 184 -3.52 -9.18 7.85
N SER A 185 -3.64 -10.48 7.60
CA SER A 185 -4.73 -11.07 6.82
C SER A 185 -5.45 -12.21 7.56
N THR A 186 -4.95 -12.60 8.75
CA THR A 186 -5.54 -13.68 9.55
C THR A 186 -5.34 -13.41 11.04
N ALA A 187 -6.22 -13.95 11.88
CA ALA A 187 -6.04 -13.95 13.33
C ALA A 187 -4.78 -14.74 13.76
N THR A 188 -4.35 -15.73 12.98
CA THR A 188 -3.09 -16.46 13.22
C THR A 188 -1.88 -15.53 13.17
N THR A 189 -1.83 -14.59 12.22
CA THR A 189 -0.74 -13.62 12.12
C THR A 189 -0.75 -12.66 13.32
N VAL A 190 -1.92 -12.21 13.75
CA VAL A 190 -2.08 -11.37 14.96
C VAL A 190 -1.58 -12.12 16.20
N LYS A 191 -1.99 -13.38 16.39
CA LYS A 191 -1.55 -14.23 17.50
C LYS A 191 -0.01 -14.34 17.56
N LEU A 192 0.64 -14.40 16.40
CA LEU A 192 2.09 -14.47 16.33
C LEU A 192 2.75 -13.12 16.70
N PHE A 193 2.18 -12.00 16.29
CA PHE A 193 2.63 -10.66 16.72
C PHE A 193 2.47 -10.46 18.22
N GLU A 194 1.29 -10.78 18.79
CA GLU A 194 1.04 -10.70 20.24
C GLU A 194 2.05 -11.54 21.04
N ARG A 195 2.43 -12.71 20.51
CA ARG A 195 3.51 -13.52 21.10
C ARG A 195 4.86 -12.82 21.07
N PHE A 196 5.22 -12.09 20.02
CA PHE A 196 6.48 -11.34 19.99
C PHE A 196 6.47 -10.17 20.96
N ILE A 197 5.36 -9.46 21.07
CA ILE A 197 5.18 -8.40 22.05
C ILE A 197 5.40 -8.97 23.46
N ALA A 198 4.73 -10.07 23.80
CA ALA A 198 4.83 -10.71 25.11
C ALA A 198 6.21 -11.34 25.44
N LYS A 199 7.14 -11.47 24.48
CA LYS A 199 8.45 -12.09 24.72
C LYS A 199 9.39 -11.26 25.61
N LYS A 200 9.23 -9.94 25.64
CA LYS A 200 10.14 -9.04 26.33
C LYS A 200 9.35 -7.88 26.94
N GLU A 201 9.58 -7.63 28.22
CA GLU A 201 9.05 -6.45 28.90
C GLU A 201 9.58 -5.17 28.23
N GLY A 202 8.71 -4.16 28.11
CA GLY A 202 9.03 -2.91 27.40
C GLY A 202 8.83 -2.97 25.88
N ASN A 203 8.53 -4.13 25.30
CA ASN A 203 8.09 -4.18 23.90
C ASN A 203 6.83 -3.33 23.70
N ARG A 204 6.87 -2.44 22.69
CA ARG A 204 5.75 -1.56 22.38
C ARG A 204 4.68 -2.34 21.62
N ARG A 205 3.41 -2.12 21.95
CA ARG A 205 2.26 -2.65 21.18
C ARG A 205 2.09 -1.90 19.85
N PRO A 206 1.51 -2.53 18.82
CA PRO A 206 1.19 -1.85 17.58
C PRO A 206 0.14 -0.76 17.84
N GLY A 207 0.18 0.31 17.05
CA GLY A 207 -0.82 1.36 17.11
C GLY A 207 -2.20 0.87 16.61
N ALA A 208 -2.18 -0.02 15.62
CA ALA A 208 -3.36 -0.71 15.10
C ALA A 208 -2.93 -2.00 14.39
N TYR A 209 -3.87 -2.90 14.16
CA TYR A 209 -3.75 -3.95 13.15
C TYR A 209 -4.46 -3.50 11.86
N TYR A 210 -3.71 -3.44 10.76
CA TYR A 210 -4.29 -3.17 9.44
C TYR A 210 -4.69 -4.51 8.82
N PHE A 211 -5.99 -4.81 8.83
CA PHE A 211 -6.54 -6.08 8.38
C PHE A 211 -6.94 -6.00 6.90
N GLU A 212 -6.21 -6.71 6.05
CA GLU A 212 -6.52 -6.84 4.63
C GLU A 212 -7.40 -8.06 4.37
N TRP A 213 -8.64 -7.80 3.95
CA TRP A 213 -9.54 -8.81 3.45
C TRP A 213 -9.09 -9.36 2.11
N GLU A 214 -9.59 -10.54 1.73
CA GLU A 214 -9.21 -11.24 0.51
C GLU A 214 -9.44 -10.41 -0.77
N SER A 215 -10.30 -9.41 -0.75
CA SER A 215 -10.59 -8.43 -1.83
C SER A 215 -9.46 -7.43 -2.10
N ALA A 216 -8.39 -7.42 -1.29
CA ALA A 216 -7.27 -6.49 -1.38
C ALA A 216 -6.52 -6.49 -2.74
N GLY A 217 -5.84 -5.40 -3.05
CA GLY A 217 -5.00 -5.32 -4.25
C GLY A 217 -3.56 -5.76 -4.00
N GLY A 218 -2.83 -6.16 -5.03
CA GLY A 218 -1.42 -6.51 -4.87
C GLY A 218 -1.25 -7.82 -4.11
N HIS A 219 -0.22 -7.92 -3.26
CA HIS A 219 0.07 -9.17 -2.53
C HIS A 219 -1.07 -9.55 -1.58
N LEU A 220 -1.51 -10.80 -1.68
CA LEU A 220 -2.65 -11.32 -0.92
C LEU A 220 -2.20 -12.16 0.27
N GLY A 221 -2.99 -12.06 1.34
CA GLY A 221 -2.95 -13.01 2.44
C GLY A 221 -3.48 -14.40 2.07
N PRO A 222 -3.38 -15.37 3.00
CA PRO A 222 -4.06 -16.65 2.87
C PRO A 222 -5.57 -16.46 2.70
N TYR A 223 -6.16 -17.23 1.80
CA TYR A 223 -7.61 -17.25 1.59
C TYR A 223 -8.27 -18.14 2.64
N GLU A 224 -9.27 -17.60 3.37
CA GLU A 224 -10.09 -18.31 4.36
C GLU A 224 -11.56 -18.36 3.89
N PRO A 225 -11.93 -19.25 2.94
CA PRO A 225 -13.24 -19.25 2.27
C PRO A 225 -14.44 -19.42 3.23
N ASP A 226 -14.21 -20.07 4.36
CA ASP A 226 -15.27 -20.42 5.32
C ASP A 226 -15.50 -19.34 6.39
N LYS A 227 -14.79 -18.20 6.30
CA LYS A 227 -14.90 -17.11 7.26
C LYS A 227 -15.48 -15.85 6.65
N THR A 228 -16.24 -15.12 7.44
CA THR A 228 -16.64 -13.74 7.14
C THR A 228 -15.66 -12.74 7.75
N ILE A 229 -15.70 -11.49 7.28
CA ILE A 229 -14.93 -10.37 7.83
C ILE A 229 -15.16 -10.24 9.34
N GLU A 230 -16.42 -10.29 9.78
CA GLU A 230 -16.83 -10.16 11.19
C GLU A 230 -16.25 -11.28 12.05
N GLN A 231 -16.25 -12.51 11.54
CA GLN A 231 -15.69 -13.66 12.25
C GLN A 231 -14.18 -13.50 12.48
N VAL A 232 -13.43 -13.12 11.44
CA VAL A 232 -11.97 -12.90 11.57
C VAL A 232 -11.69 -11.72 12.50
N ILE A 233 -12.43 -10.62 12.38
CA ILE A 233 -12.26 -9.47 13.28
C ILE A 233 -12.57 -9.84 14.73
N ALA A 234 -13.62 -10.63 14.98
CA ALA A 234 -13.93 -11.13 16.32
C ALA A 234 -12.80 -12.01 16.89
N GLU A 235 -12.16 -12.83 16.06
CA GLU A 235 -10.97 -13.61 16.45
C GLU A 235 -9.78 -12.70 16.76
N ILE A 236 -9.52 -11.68 15.94
CA ILE A 236 -8.45 -10.69 16.19
C ILE A 236 -8.69 -9.95 17.51
N ARG A 237 -9.92 -9.49 17.76
CA ARG A 237 -10.28 -8.79 19.01
C ARG A 237 -10.08 -9.65 20.26
N LYS A 238 -10.32 -10.97 20.18
CA LYS A 238 -10.02 -11.88 21.30
C LYS A 238 -8.53 -11.96 21.61
N LEU A 239 -7.67 -11.77 20.61
CA LEU A 239 -6.21 -11.84 20.74
C LEU A 239 -5.61 -10.50 21.17
N ALA A 240 -6.16 -9.39 20.67
CA ALA A 240 -5.69 -8.04 20.90
C ALA A 240 -6.87 -7.10 21.24
N PRO A 241 -7.44 -7.21 22.45
CA PRO A 241 -8.69 -6.52 22.82
C PRO A 241 -8.59 -4.99 22.85
N THR A 242 -7.39 -4.46 23.07
CA THR A 242 -7.13 -3.01 23.23
C THR A 242 -6.50 -2.37 22.00
N THR A 243 -6.18 -3.17 20.97
CA THR A 243 -5.55 -2.68 19.74
C THR A 243 -6.61 -2.42 18.66
N PRO A 244 -6.71 -1.19 18.13
CA PRO A 244 -7.63 -0.87 17.04
C PRO A 244 -7.39 -1.71 15.79
N ILE A 245 -8.45 -1.97 15.04
CA ILE A 245 -8.39 -2.69 13.77
C ILE A 245 -8.81 -1.75 12.64
N ILE A 246 -7.97 -1.60 11.62
CA ILE A 246 -8.30 -0.85 10.40
C ILE A 246 -8.65 -1.88 9.33
N LEU A 247 -9.90 -1.91 8.87
CA LEU A 247 -10.32 -2.84 7.81
C LEU A 247 -9.98 -2.28 6.43
N ALA A 248 -9.38 -3.12 5.60
CA ALA A 248 -9.02 -2.83 4.22
C ALA A 248 -9.35 -4.01 3.31
N GLY A 249 -9.22 -3.78 2.00
CA GLY A 249 -9.47 -4.79 0.97
C GLY A 249 -10.95 -4.83 0.59
N GLY A 250 -11.30 -4.13 -0.50
CA GLY A 250 -12.68 -4.00 -0.94
C GLY A 250 -13.47 -2.90 -0.24
N ILE A 251 -12.81 -1.80 0.14
CA ILE A 251 -13.48 -0.57 0.61
C ILE A 251 -13.35 0.50 -0.49
N GLY A 252 -14.50 0.91 -1.03
CA GLY A 252 -14.58 1.89 -2.12
C GLY A 252 -15.88 2.70 -2.17
N TYR A 253 -16.78 2.52 -1.20
CA TYR A 253 -18.13 3.10 -1.15
C TYR A 253 -18.59 3.36 0.29
N ARG A 254 -19.61 4.20 0.47
CA ARG A 254 -20.08 4.71 1.77
C ARG A 254 -20.64 3.62 2.67
N ASP A 255 -21.43 2.70 2.14
CA ASP A 255 -21.97 1.54 2.84
C ASP A 255 -20.86 0.62 3.37
N GLN A 256 -19.78 0.44 2.61
CA GLN A 256 -18.62 -0.34 3.01
C GLN A 256 -17.80 0.36 4.10
N ILE A 257 -17.68 1.69 4.03
CA ILE A 257 -17.08 2.51 5.09
C ILE A 257 -17.89 2.35 6.39
N ARG A 258 -19.22 2.44 6.32
CA ARG A 258 -20.10 2.24 7.48
C ARG A 258 -19.97 0.84 8.07
N MET A 259 -19.95 -0.19 7.22
CA MET A 259 -19.70 -1.57 7.66
C MET A 259 -18.35 -1.67 8.38
N ALA A 260 -17.27 -1.14 7.80
CA ALA A 260 -15.95 -1.14 8.42
C ALA A 260 -15.95 -0.43 9.79
N GLN A 261 -16.62 0.72 9.91
CA GLN A 261 -16.79 1.43 11.17
C GLN A 261 -17.62 0.65 12.20
N GLU A 262 -18.56 -0.19 11.77
CA GLU A 262 -19.39 -1.05 12.63
C GLU A 262 -18.63 -2.30 13.10
N VAL A 263 -17.88 -2.96 12.23
CA VAL A 263 -17.22 -4.24 12.54
C VAL A 263 -15.80 -4.04 13.07
N ALA A 264 -15.03 -3.09 12.53
CA ALA A 264 -13.63 -2.81 12.87
C ALA A 264 -13.50 -1.51 13.71
N ASN A 265 -12.46 -0.71 13.58
CA ASN A 265 -12.36 0.63 14.18
C ASN A 265 -12.17 1.71 13.11
N GLY A 266 -11.34 1.40 12.11
CA GLY A 266 -11.08 2.26 10.95
C GLY A 266 -11.31 1.53 9.64
N TRP A 267 -11.13 2.29 8.56
CA TRP A 267 -11.27 1.81 7.20
C TRP A 267 -10.12 2.34 6.34
N ALA A 268 -9.73 1.56 5.34
CA ALA A 268 -8.69 1.96 4.41
C ALA A 268 -8.98 1.54 2.97
N PHE A 269 -8.49 2.35 2.02
CA PHE A 269 -8.70 2.16 0.59
C PHE A 269 -7.41 2.39 -0.19
N ALA A 270 -7.28 1.67 -1.30
CA ALA A 270 -6.10 1.71 -2.15
C ALA A 270 -6.48 1.98 -3.61
N THR A 271 -7.07 0.98 -4.27
CA THR A 271 -7.35 1.03 -5.71
C THR A 271 -8.15 2.26 -6.11
N ARG A 272 -9.22 2.62 -5.41
CA ARG A 272 -10.00 3.83 -5.76
C ARG A 272 -9.14 5.09 -5.75
N GLY A 273 -8.30 5.25 -4.73
CA GLY A 273 -7.47 6.43 -4.55
C GLY A 273 -6.41 6.58 -5.63
N ILE A 274 -5.76 5.51 -6.04
CA ILE A 274 -4.69 5.57 -7.06
C ILE A 274 -5.23 5.78 -8.48
N LEU A 275 -6.54 5.59 -8.72
CA LEU A 275 -7.19 5.89 -10.00
C LEU A 275 -7.52 7.39 -10.17
N SER A 276 -6.94 8.25 -9.35
CA SER A 276 -7.16 9.69 -9.39
C SER A 276 -5.89 10.48 -9.70
N GLN A 277 -6.04 11.66 -10.28
CA GLN A 277 -4.96 12.53 -10.75
C GLN A 277 -5.16 13.96 -10.26
N PRO A 278 -4.11 14.79 -10.13
CA PRO A 278 -2.74 14.60 -10.63
C PRO A 278 -1.77 13.99 -9.60
N HIS A 279 -2.22 13.71 -8.38
CA HIS A 279 -1.30 13.40 -7.28
C HIS A 279 -0.92 11.92 -7.16
N SER A 280 -1.68 10.98 -7.75
CA SER A 280 -1.19 9.61 -7.87
C SER A 280 -0.04 9.52 -8.88
N GLY A 281 0.97 8.73 -8.55
CA GLY A 281 2.11 8.44 -9.42
C GLY A 281 1.79 7.53 -10.62
N LEU A 282 0.56 7.01 -10.73
CA LEU A 282 0.17 6.30 -11.96
C LEU A 282 0.11 7.27 -13.15
N PRO A 283 0.66 6.92 -14.32
CA PRO A 283 0.41 7.68 -15.54
C PRO A 283 -1.09 7.71 -15.88
N ARG A 284 -1.59 8.87 -16.34
CA ARG A 284 -3.01 9.05 -16.71
C ARG A 284 -3.46 8.02 -17.74
N ASP A 285 -2.66 7.77 -18.77
CA ASP A 285 -2.97 6.81 -19.83
C ASP A 285 -3.01 5.36 -19.32
N VAL A 286 -2.21 5.02 -18.30
CA VAL A 286 -2.30 3.73 -17.60
C VAL A 286 -3.63 3.60 -16.85
N VAL A 287 -4.10 4.67 -16.19
CA VAL A 287 -5.42 4.66 -15.53
C VAL A 287 -6.53 4.42 -16.56
N GLU A 288 -6.52 5.18 -17.65
CA GLU A 288 -7.55 5.14 -18.70
C GLU A 288 -7.55 3.80 -19.45
N ASN A 289 -6.38 3.37 -19.95
CA ASN A 289 -6.29 2.27 -20.91
C ASN A 289 -6.05 0.89 -20.27
N VAL A 290 -5.67 0.85 -18.97
CA VAL A 290 -5.44 -0.41 -18.24
C VAL A 290 -6.46 -0.62 -17.15
N TYR A 291 -6.50 0.28 -16.17
CA TYR A 291 -7.35 0.07 -15.00
C TYR A 291 -8.82 0.23 -15.37
N LEU A 292 -9.18 1.27 -16.12
CA LEU A 292 -10.55 1.52 -16.52
C LEU A 292 -10.99 0.75 -17.77
N ASN A 293 -10.11 0.00 -18.42
CA ASN A 293 -10.44 -0.81 -19.59
C ASN A 293 -11.22 -2.08 -19.19
N SER A 294 -12.51 -2.10 -19.52
CA SER A 294 -13.44 -3.18 -19.17
C SER A 294 -13.08 -4.54 -19.80
N ALA A 295 -12.41 -4.53 -20.96
CA ALA A 295 -11.99 -5.72 -21.68
C ALA A 295 -10.86 -6.49 -20.97
N LEU A 296 -10.10 -5.84 -20.10
CA LEU A 296 -9.04 -6.48 -19.33
C LEU A 296 -9.60 -7.13 -18.07
N GLY A 297 -9.42 -8.44 -17.93
CA GLY A 297 -9.82 -9.16 -16.72
C GLY A 297 -9.03 -8.76 -15.48
N ILE A 298 -9.47 -9.23 -14.32
CA ILE A 298 -8.73 -9.15 -13.05
C ILE A 298 -8.51 -10.56 -12.55
N GLY A 299 -7.30 -10.89 -12.10
CA GLY A 299 -6.98 -12.22 -11.63
C GLY A 299 -5.87 -12.25 -10.60
N VAL A 300 -5.66 -13.44 -10.04
CA VAL A 300 -4.64 -13.71 -9.04
C VAL A 300 -3.43 -14.34 -9.73
N ASP A 301 -2.32 -13.61 -9.74
CA ASP A 301 -1.03 -14.05 -10.26
C ASP A 301 -0.17 -14.70 -9.16
N LYS A 302 0.27 -15.93 -9.41
CA LYS A 302 1.12 -16.71 -8.50
C LYS A 302 2.62 -16.62 -8.83
N ARG A 303 2.98 -15.87 -9.88
CA ARG A 303 4.36 -15.73 -10.40
C ARG A 303 5.12 -14.58 -9.75
N SER A 304 4.65 -14.00 -8.66
CA SER A 304 5.39 -12.95 -7.96
C SER A 304 6.76 -13.47 -7.48
N PRO A 305 7.86 -12.73 -7.69
CA PRO A 305 9.17 -13.13 -7.22
C PRO A 305 9.29 -13.15 -5.69
N THR A 306 8.34 -12.54 -4.98
CA THR A 306 8.25 -12.58 -3.50
C THR A 306 7.71 -13.90 -2.97
N GLY A 307 7.04 -14.68 -3.81
CA GLY A 307 6.31 -15.89 -3.44
C GLY A 307 4.91 -15.69 -2.89
N PHE A 308 4.46 -14.45 -2.67
CA PHE A 308 3.07 -14.13 -2.37
C PHE A 308 2.23 -14.17 -3.65
N SER A 309 1.00 -14.66 -3.57
CA SER A 309 0.03 -14.46 -4.65
C SER A 309 -0.33 -12.98 -4.73
N SER A 310 -0.71 -12.49 -5.92
CA SER A 310 -1.04 -11.08 -6.09
C SER A 310 -2.22 -10.84 -7.01
N ARG A 311 -3.12 -9.93 -6.65
CA ARG A 311 -4.23 -9.53 -7.52
C ARG A 311 -3.81 -8.39 -8.44
N ARG A 312 -4.06 -8.57 -9.73
CA ARG A 312 -3.68 -7.62 -10.79
C ARG A 312 -4.70 -7.58 -11.93
N VAL A 313 -4.62 -6.53 -12.73
CA VAL A 313 -5.23 -6.49 -14.07
C VAL A 313 -4.49 -7.51 -14.96
N LEU A 314 -5.26 -8.28 -15.73
CA LEU A 314 -4.77 -9.30 -16.65
C LEU A 314 -4.31 -8.67 -17.97
N THR A 315 -3.23 -7.90 -17.88
CA THR A 315 -2.42 -7.50 -19.02
C THR A 315 -1.52 -8.65 -19.46
N PRO A 316 -1.10 -8.68 -20.75
CA PRO A 316 0.01 -9.51 -21.17
C PRO A 316 1.22 -9.21 -20.28
N ILE A 317 1.73 -10.24 -19.60
CA ILE A 317 3.08 -10.15 -19.06
C ILE A 317 3.99 -10.53 -20.23
N PRO A 318 4.99 -9.72 -20.56
CA PRO A 318 6.02 -10.11 -21.54
C PRO A 318 6.54 -11.52 -21.25
N GLU A 319 6.61 -12.37 -22.27
CA GLU A 319 7.48 -13.53 -22.18
C GLU A 319 8.91 -13.01 -21.98
N TYR A 320 9.52 -13.38 -20.86
CA TYR A 320 10.87 -12.94 -20.55
C TYR A 320 11.86 -13.69 -21.44
N THR A 321 12.30 -13.03 -22.52
CA THR A 321 13.35 -13.57 -23.39
C THR A 321 14.66 -13.77 -22.61
N PRO A 322 15.55 -14.68 -23.06
CA PRO A 322 16.87 -14.85 -22.43
C PRO A 322 17.63 -13.52 -22.25
N ALA A 323 17.58 -12.64 -23.26
CA ALA A 323 18.23 -11.33 -23.20
C ALA A 323 17.62 -10.43 -22.12
N MET A 324 16.29 -10.39 -21.99
CA MET A 324 15.62 -9.58 -20.97
C MET A 324 15.89 -10.08 -19.55
N ILE A 325 16.00 -11.40 -19.37
CA ILE A 325 16.39 -11.99 -18.08
C ILE A 325 17.82 -11.59 -17.75
N GLN A 326 18.74 -11.75 -18.71
CA GLN A 326 20.14 -11.42 -18.52
C GLN A 326 20.31 -9.95 -18.17
N GLU A 327 19.68 -9.04 -18.91
CA GLU A 327 19.66 -7.60 -18.62
C GLU A 327 19.10 -7.28 -17.22
N ALA A 328 18.01 -7.94 -16.80
CA ALA A 328 17.46 -7.73 -15.46
C ALA A 328 18.37 -8.30 -14.34
N VAL A 329 19.13 -9.37 -14.61
CA VAL A 329 20.15 -9.90 -13.69
C VAL A 329 21.34 -8.94 -13.62
N ASP A 330 21.79 -8.43 -14.77
CA ASP A 330 22.91 -7.51 -14.91
C ASP A 330 22.61 -6.14 -14.29
N ASN A 331 21.36 -5.75 -14.11
CA ASN A 331 20.98 -4.51 -13.41
C ASN A 331 20.40 -4.76 -12.01
N CYS A 332 20.52 -5.98 -11.47
CA CYS A 332 19.91 -6.32 -10.19
C CYS A 332 20.51 -5.53 -9.02
N VAL A 333 19.65 -4.83 -8.28
CA VAL A 333 20.00 -4.06 -7.07
C VAL A 333 19.82 -4.84 -5.76
N GLY A 334 19.41 -6.11 -5.82
CA GLY A 334 19.14 -6.89 -4.61
C GLY A 334 17.93 -6.39 -3.81
N CYS A 335 16.87 -5.92 -4.49
CA CYS A 335 15.68 -5.32 -3.87
C CYS A 335 14.95 -6.23 -2.87
N LEU A 336 15.01 -7.56 -3.03
CA LEU A 336 14.44 -8.54 -2.09
C LEU A 336 15.55 -9.15 -1.23
N ARG A 337 15.23 -9.55 0.00
CA ARG A 337 16.17 -10.23 0.91
C ARG A 337 16.88 -11.40 0.21
N THR A 338 18.17 -11.56 0.49
CA THR A 338 19.02 -12.58 -0.13
C THR A 338 18.38 -13.96 -0.04
N GLY A 339 18.38 -14.69 -1.15
CA GLY A 339 17.80 -16.03 -1.23
C GLY A 339 16.27 -16.08 -1.23
N LYS A 340 15.57 -14.94 -1.24
CA LYS A 340 14.09 -14.89 -1.31
C LYS A 340 13.52 -14.52 -2.68
N CYS A 341 14.34 -14.01 -3.60
CA CYS A 341 13.89 -13.62 -4.94
C CYS A 341 13.73 -14.84 -5.86
N LYS A 342 12.49 -15.25 -6.13
CA LYS A 342 12.22 -16.38 -7.04
C LYS A 342 12.62 -16.10 -8.50
N PHE A 343 12.64 -14.84 -8.94
CA PHE A 343 13.17 -14.47 -10.27
C PHE A 343 14.66 -14.84 -10.40
N LEU A 344 15.50 -14.41 -9.44
CA LEU A 344 16.93 -14.73 -9.47
C LEU A 344 17.19 -16.24 -9.33
N GLN A 345 16.38 -16.93 -8.51
CA GLN A 345 16.46 -18.40 -8.41
C GLN A 345 16.15 -19.07 -9.75
N GLY A 346 15.08 -18.65 -10.43
CA GLY A 346 14.72 -19.14 -11.77
C GLY A 346 15.80 -18.84 -12.82
N ALA A 347 16.34 -17.62 -12.82
CA ALA A 347 17.42 -17.23 -13.73
C ALA A 347 18.70 -18.07 -13.52
N ALA A 348 19.06 -18.36 -12.26
CA ALA A 348 20.21 -19.18 -11.92
C ALA A 348 20.05 -20.64 -12.39
N ARG A 349 18.88 -21.25 -12.17
CA ARG A 349 18.57 -22.62 -12.64
C ARG A 349 18.66 -22.73 -14.15
N ARG A 350 18.08 -21.74 -14.87
CA ARG A 350 18.16 -21.66 -16.34
C ARG A 350 19.61 -21.61 -16.81
N LYS A 351 20.45 -20.79 -16.17
CA LYS A 351 21.88 -20.69 -16.49
C LYS A 351 22.64 -21.99 -16.24
N ALA A 352 22.23 -22.78 -15.24
CA ALA A 352 22.84 -24.07 -14.91
C ALA A 352 22.46 -25.19 -15.90
N GLY A 353 21.61 -24.92 -16.90
CA GLY A 353 21.16 -25.93 -17.85
C GLY A 353 20.27 -27.00 -17.20
N GLU A 354 19.71 -26.72 -16.01
CA GLU A 354 18.69 -27.58 -15.42
C GLU A 354 17.55 -27.72 -16.43
N GLN A 355 17.16 -28.96 -16.71
CA GLN A 355 15.97 -29.28 -17.49
C GLN A 355 14.78 -28.80 -16.67
N VAL A 356 14.45 -27.52 -16.82
CA VAL A 356 13.17 -27.00 -16.40
C VAL A 356 12.19 -27.64 -17.38
N ASP A 357 11.48 -28.68 -16.93
CA ASP A 357 10.41 -29.33 -17.69
C ASP A 357 9.26 -28.32 -17.92
N ALA A 358 9.45 -27.20 -18.61
CA ALA A 358 8.43 -26.16 -18.62
C ALA A 358 8.59 -25.10 -19.71
N GLY A 359 7.44 -24.68 -20.24
CA GLY A 359 7.29 -23.66 -21.27
C GLY A 359 7.64 -22.21 -20.83
N PRO A 360 7.40 -21.22 -21.71
CA PRO A 360 7.86 -19.82 -21.57
C PRO A 360 7.31 -19.04 -20.35
N ASP A 361 6.38 -19.60 -19.58
CA ASP A 361 5.63 -18.94 -18.50
C ASP A 361 6.19 -19.12 -17.07
N GLU A 362 7.27 -19.88 -16.86
CA GLU A 362 7.64 -20.35 -15.50
C GLU A 362 8.69 -19.53 -14.72
N ILE A 363 9.40 -18.57 -15.34
CA ILE A 363 10.31 -17.67 -14.59
C ILE A 363 9.49 -16.46 -14.08
N PRO A 364 9.41 -16.24 -12.75
CA PRO A 364 8.81 -15.04 -12.17
C PRO A 364 9.34 -13.76 -12.81
N TYR A 365 8.51 -12.74 -13.02
CA TYR A 365 8.99 -11.45 -13.52
C TYR A 365 9.92 -10.75 -12.51
N CYS A 366 10.78 -9.83 -12.99
CA CYS A 366 11.53 -8.93 -12.12
C CYS A 366 10.61 -7.81 -11.62
N ILE A 367 10.11 -7.93 -10.38
CA ILE A 367 9.11 -6.98 -9.83
C ILE A 367 9.60 -5.53 -9.76
N ALA A 368 10.86 -5.31 -9.38
CA ALA A 368 11.42 -3.96 -9.28
C ALA A 368 11.45 -3.26 -10.65
N ARG A 369 11.84 -4.01 -11.69
CA ARG A 369 11.87 -3.52 -13.07
C ARG A 369 10.46 -3.23 -13.59
N GLU A 370 9.52 -4.16 -13.44
CA GLU A 370 8.15 -3.97 -13.95
C GLU A 370 7.43 -2.82 -13.25
N LEU A 371 7.57 -2.67 -11.93
CA LEU A 371 6.92 -1.58 -11.20
C LEU A 371 7.54 -0.22 -11.48
N ALA A 372 8.87 -0.13 -11.60
CA ALA A 372 9.55 1.12 -11.97
C ALA A 372 9.16 1.57 -13.39
N ARG A 373 9.06 0.63 -14.35
CA ARG A 373 8.60 0.94 -15.70
C ARG A 373 7.15 1.37 -15.76
N MET A 374 6.26 0.69 -15.03
CA MET A 374 4.87 1.10 -14.87
C MET A 374 4.78 2.52 -14.31
N ARG A 375 5.56 2.81 -13.26
CA ARG A 375 5.61 4.12 -12.63
C ARG A 375 6.11 5.23 -13.58
N ALA A 376 7.02 4.90 -14.49
CA ALA A 376 7.54 5.82 -15.50
C ALA A 376 6.70 5.88 -16.80
N GLY A 377 5.63 5.09 -16.93
CA GLY A 377 4.83 5.02 -18.16
C GLY A 377 5.57 4.38 -19.35
N ILE A 378 6.58 3.55 -19.10
CA ILE A 378 7.40 2.94 -20.15
C ILE A 378 6.74 1.64 -20.64
N MET A 379 6.20 1.65 -21.85
CA MET A 379 5.69 0.46 -22.57
C MET A 379 6.80 -0.20 -23.40
N ARG A 380 6.80 -1.54 -23.57
CA ARG A 380 7.77 -2.20 -24.49
C ARG A 380 7.35 -2.03 -25.95
N VAL A 381 6.05 -2.11 -26.19
CA VAL A 381 5.44 -1.92 -27.51
C VAL A 381 4.45 -0.77 -27.39
N GLN A 382 4.61 0.24 -28.22
CA GLN A 382 3.76 1.43 -28.17
C GLN A 382 2.28 1.06 -28.35
N GLY A 383 1.43 1.51 -27.43
CA GLY A 383 0.00 1.20 -27.42
C GLY A 383 -0.36 -0.19 -26.90
N VAL A 384 0.63 -1.02 -26.55
CA VAL A 384 0.40 -2.28 -25.83
C VAL A 384 0.80 -2.08 -24.38
N TYR A 385 -0.20 -2.07 -23.51
CA TYR A 385 0.00 -1.98 -22.08
C TYR A 385 0.48 -3.32 -21.50
N ASP A 386 1.77 -3.59 -21.67
CA ASP A 386 2.46 -4.77 -21.17
C ASP A 386 3.14 -4.46 -19.83
N GLY A 387 2.85 -5.24 -18.79
CA GLY A 387 3.40 -4.94 -17.47
C GLY A 387 2.56 -5.42 -16.30
N LEU A 388 2.93 -4.94 -15.11
CA LEU A 388 2.38 -5.38 -13.83
C LEU A 388 1.55 -4.26 -13.18
N TYR A 389 0.23 -4.44 -13.13
CA TYR A 389 -0.72 -3.45 -12.63
C TYR A 389 -1.57 -4.05 -11.52
N PHE A 390 -1.16 -3.85 -10.27
CA PHE A 390 -1.84 -4.40 -9.10
C PHE A 390 -3.14 -3.69 -8.80
N THR A 391 -4.17 -4.45 -8.43
CA THR A 391 -5.50 -3.89 -8.18
C THR A 391 -6.33 -4.80 -7.27
N GLY A 392 -7.27 -4.21 -6.52
CA GLY A 392 -8.30 -4.94 -5.79
C GLY A 392 -9.37 -5.53 -6.72
N ASP A 393 -10.17 -6.44 -6.21
CA ASP A 393 -11.27 -7.07 -6.97
C ASP A 393 -12.36 -6.07 -7.39
N GLN A 394 -12.63 -5.07 -6.56
CA GLN A 394 -13.64 -4.03 -6.79
C GLN A 394 -13.35 -3.10 -7.96
N LEU A 395 -12.18 -3.21 -8.61
CA LEU A 395 -11.95 -2.52 -9.89
C LEU A 395 -13.05 -2.89 -10.91
N ARG A 396 -13.63 -4.10 -10.82
CA ARG A 396 -14.80 -4.50 -11.63
C ARG A 396 -15.97 -3.55 -11.48
N ASP A 397 -16.29 -3.18 -10.25
CA ASP A 397 -17.40 -2.29 -9.93
C ASP A 397 -17.04 -0.85 -10.29
N PHE A 398 -15.80 -0.45 -10.00
CA PHE A 398 -15.32 0.92 -10.23
C PHE A 398 -15.40 1.31 -11.70
N ARG A 399 -15.19 0.34 -12.61
CA ARG A 399 -15.30 0.55 -14.05
C ARG A 399 -16.71 0.90 -14.50
N GLY A 400 -17.73 0.59 -13.69
CA GLY A 400 -19.11 0.91 -13.96
C GLY A 400 -19.51 2.31 -13.51
N ASP A 401 -18.71 3.00 -12.69
CA ASP A 401 -19.04 4.30 -12.08
C ASP A 401 -18.98 5.45 -13.10
N THR A 402 -19.99 5.50 -13.97
CA THR A 402 -20.08 6.46 -15.07
C THR A 402 -20.22 7.92 -14.60
N GLU A 403 -20.76 8.16 -13.42
CA GLU A 403 -20.79 9.51 -12.83
C GLU A 403 -19.38 10.02 -12.48
N LEU A 404 -18.48 9.11 -12.10
CA LEU A 404 -17.11 9.46 -11.72
C LEU A 404 -16.16 9.44 -12.93
N HIS A 405 -16.29 8.41 -13.77
CA HIS A 405 -15.32 8.13 -14.84
C HIS A 405 -15.87 8.37 -16.24
N GLY A 406 -17.13 8.76 -16.41
CA GLY A 406 -17.77 8.82 -17.73
C GLY A 406 -18.08 7.44 -18.34
N GLU A 407 -18.68 7.45 -19.53
CA GLU A 407 -19.01 6.23 -20.29
C GLU A 407 -17.78 5.67 -21.03
N GLU A 408 -17.87 4.41 -21.46
CA GLU A 408 -16.81 3.76 -22.23
C GLU A 408 -16.53 4.52 -23.55
N GLY A 409 -15.25 4.80 -23.82
CA GLY A 409 -14.83 5.64 -24.96
C GLY A 409 -14.80 7.14 -24.67
N GLN A 410 -15.37 7.61 -23.55
CA GLN A 410 -15.29 8.98 -23.07
C GLN A 410 -14.77 9.05 -21.62
N ARG A 411 -13.99 8.04 -21.21
CA ARG A 411 -13.59 7.93 -19.81
C ARG A 411 -12.67 9.08 -19.40
N THR A 412 -12.94 9.63 -18.22
CA THR A 412 -12.11 10.65 -17.59
C THR A 412 -11.47 10.08 -16.33
N VAL A 413 -10.25 10.54 -16.04
CA VAL A 413 -9.60 10.25 -14.76
C VAL A 413 -10.02 11.31 -13.75
N PRO A 414 -10.66 10.92 -12.62
CA PRO A 414 -11.15 11.86 -11.63
C PRO A 414 -10.01 12.48 -10.83
N THR A 415 -10.31 13.59 -10.15
CA THR A 415 -9.43 14.14 -9.11
C THR A 415 -9.48 13.32 -7.83
N GLN A 416 -8.47 13.47 -6.96
CA GLN A 416 -8.48 12.87 -5.62
C GLN A 416 -9.76 13.28 -4.85
N GLU A 417 -10.14 14.55 -4.98
CA GLU A 417 -11.34 15.09 -4.37
C GLU A 417 -12.61 14.42 -4.88
N GLN A 418 -12.78 14.27 -6.20
CA GLN A 418 -13.92 13.57 -6.79
C GLN A 418 -13.97 12.11 -6.35
N ALA A 419 -12.82 11.43 -6.30
CA ALA A 419 -12.75 10.04 -5.85
C ALA A 419 -13.16 9.89 -4.38
N VAL A 420 -12.65 10.76 -3.49
CA VAL A 420 -13.00 10.75 -2.06
C VAL A 420 -14.47 11.13 -1.85
N TRP A 421 -14.97 12.17 -2.53
CA TRP A 421 -16.38 12.53 -2.49
C TRP A 421 -17.28 11.37 -2.89
N TYR A 422 -16.98 10.71 -4.00
CA TYR A 422 -17.77 9.59 -4.50
C TYR A 422 -17.82 8.46 -3.47
N MET A 423 -16.67 8.11 -2.88
CA MET A 423 -16.60 7.10 -1.81
C MET A 423 -17.44 7.46 -0.58
N LEU A 424 -17.49 8.74 -0.19
CA LEU A 424 -18.19 9.17 1.01
C LEU A 424 -19.70 9.32 0.80
N THR A 425 -20.16 9.44 -0.45
CA THR A 425 -21.55 9.80 -0.78
C THR A 425 -22.33 8.71 -1.50
N HIS A 426 -21.65 7.75 -2.14
CA HIS A 426 -22.27 6.69 -2.94
C HIS A 426 -22.14 5.33 -2.25
N ASP A 427 -23.24 4.57 -2.23
CA ASP A 427 -23.23 3.19 -1.77
C ASP A 427 -22.86 2.26 -2.93
N SER A 428 -22.29 1.10 -2.60
CA SER A 428 -21.92 0.10 -3.60
C SER A 428 -23.14 -0.43 -4.36
N ARG A 429 -22.95 -0.79 -5.64
CA ARG A 429 -24.00 -1.45 -6.41
C ARG A 429 -24.26 -2.82 -5.79
N LYS A 430 -25.49 -3.06 -5.38
CA LYS A 430 -25.90 -4.40 -4.96
C LYS A 430 -25.74 -5.34 -6.16
N PRO A 431 -25.19 -6.55 -5.97
CA PRO A 431 -25.21 -7.57 -7.01
C PRO A 431 -26.66 -7.71 -7.50
N THR A 432 -26.88 -7.58 -8.81
CA THR A 432 -28.18 -7.96 -9.38
C THR A 432 -28.36 -9.45 -9.14
N ALA A 433 -29.42 -9.80 -8.39
CA ALA A 433 -29.77 -11.16 -8.01
C ALA A 433 -29.97 -12.08 -9.23
#